data_AF-A0A3C0UJ85-F1
#
_entry.id   AF-A0A3C0UJ85-F1
#
_cell.length_a   1.000
_cell.length_b   1.000
_cell.length_c   1.000
_cell.angle_alpha   90.00
_cell.angle_beta   90.00
_cell.angle_gamma   90.00
#
_symmetry.space_group_name_H-M   'P 1'
#
loop_
_entity.id
_entity.type
_entity.pdbx_description
1 polymer ?
#
loop_
_entity_poly.entity_id
_entity_poly.type
_entity_poly.pdbx_seq_one_letter_code
_entity_poly.pdbx_strand_id
1 'polypeptide(L)'
;GSYVKGFLLIIGATIANSMAHVNEAIIYSFTGQTALAKQVVDTRWLLFYAPLQLFATWSSYQLTVDLNKFALIAAREDSTIVPFKIGTWDIGFIEKRNPWVAAAWSLLMPGLGHLYSHRIPTSFYLLTWWIGMSYMSQLLPAIHHTFLGNISDAIAAIHPGWFLYLVAIYPFSAYDAYVNTVHYNILFDEEQSRFLIDNYQNPKFPMPKMDGSH
;
A
#
# COMPACT_ATOMS: atom_id res chain seq x y z
N GLY A 1 -7.44 -9.09 3.85
CA GLY A 1 -6.35 -9.03 4.85
C GLY A 1 -6.90 -8.53 6.18
N SER A 2 -6.11 -8.61 7.26
CA SER A 2 -6.48 -8.05 8.56
C SER A 2 -6.00 -6.60 8.68
N TYR A 3 -6.89 -5.64 8.41
CA TYR A 3 -6.57 -4.21 8.45
C TYR A 3 -6.10 -3.76 9.84
N VAL A 4 -6.79 -4.21 10.89
CA VAL A 4 -6.47 -3.84 12.28
C VAL A 4 -5.05 -4.27 12.66
N LYS A 5 -4.68 -5.52 12.36
CA LYS A 5 -3.32 -6.02 12.63
C LYS A 5 -2.27 -5.23 11.87
N GLY A 6 -2.51 -4.96 10.59
CA GLY A 6 -1.59 -4.18 9.75
C GLY A 6 -1.38 -2.77 10.29
N PHE A 7 -2.45 -2.05 10.59
CA PHE A 7 -2.38 -0.68 11.11
C PHE A 7 -1.66 -0.61 12.46
N LEU A 8 -1.94 -1.53 13.37
CA LEU A 8 -1.26 -1.60 14.67
C LEU A 8 0.25 -1.82 14.52
N LEU A 9 0.66 -2.73 13.63
CA LEU A 9 2.08 -3.03 13.41
C LEU A 9 2.81 -1.84 12.79
N ILE A 10 2.21 -1.15 11.81
CA ILE A 10 2.84 0.03 11.18
C ILE A 10 2.94 1.19 12.19
N ILE A 11 1.90 1.44 12.99
CA ILE A 11 1.93 2.46 14.06
C ILE A 11 3.04 2.14 15.05
N GLY A 12 3.07 0.91 15.57
CA GLY A 12 4.10 0.47 16.51
C GLY A 12 5.52 0.57 15.93
N ALA A 13 5.70 0.15 14.68
CA ALA A 13 7.00 0.22 13.99
C ALA A 13 7.45 1.66 13.79
N THR A 14 6.53 2.58 13.50
CA THR A 14 6.82 4.00 13.33
C THR A 14 7.20 4.64 14.66
N ILE A 15 6.45 4.38 15.74
CA ILE A 15 6.80 4.87 17.08
C ILE A 15 8.19 4.37 17.47
N ALA A 16 8.44 3.06 17.32
CA ALA A 16 9.72 2.47 17.68
C ALA A 16 10.87 3.03 16.82
N ASN A 17 10.67 3.21 15.51
CA ASN A 17 11.67 3.81 14.62
C ASN A 17 11.98 5.26 15.01
N SER A 18 10.95 6.09 15.23
CA SER A 18 11.12 7.49 15.60
C SER A 18 11.80 7.65 16.95
N MET A 19 11.47 6.82 17.95
CA MET A 19 12.12 6.86 19.26
C MET A 19 13.54 6.28 19.26
N ALA A 20 13.85 5.37 18.32
CA ALA A 20 15.19 4.82 18.13
C ALA A 20 16.07 5.66 17.19
N HIS A 21 15.55 6.72 16.58
CA HIS A 21 16.22 7.50 15.54
C HIS A 21 16.74 6.66 14.37
N VAL A 22 16.01 5.59 13.99
CA VAL A 22 16.49 4.65 12.95
C VAL A 22 16.63 5.35 11.60
N ASN A 23 15.65 6.18 11.21
CA ASN A 23 15.72 6.90 9.93
C ASN A 23 16.93 7.85 9.86
N GLU A 24 17.27 8.52 10.95
CA GLU A 24 18.46 9.39 11.00
C GLU A 24 19.75 8.56 10.90
N ALA A 25 19.80 7.44 11.61
CA ALA A 25 20.92 6.51 11.55
C ALA A 25 21.13 5.93 10.14
N ILE A 26 20.04 5.66 9.41
CA ILE A 26 20.07 5.25 8.01
C ILE A 26 20.70 6.33 7.14
N ILE A 27 20.32 7.60 7.32
CA ILE A 27 20.88 8.73 6.57
C ILE A 27 22.38 8.91 6.86
N TYR A 28 22.78 8.87 8.14
CA TYR A 28 24.20 8.92 8.51
C TYR A 28 25.00 7.73 7.95
N SER A 29 24.39 6.54 7.92
CA SER A 29 25.02 5.35 7.33
C SER A 29 25.24 5.50 5.83
N PHE A 30 24.24 5.99 5.08
CA PHE A 30 24.36 6.20 3.64
C PHE A 30 25.30 7.36 3.25
N THR A 31 25.54 8.31 4.15
CA THR A 31 26.49 9.41 3.96
C THR A 31 27.91 9.08 4.43
N GLY A 32 28.16 7.83 4.86
CA GLY A 32 29.47 7.37 5.32
C GLY A 32 29.83 7.76 6.77
N GLN A 33 28.93 8.44 7.48
CA GLN A 33 29.12 8.93 8.85
C GLN A 33 28.75 7.86 9.89
N THR A 34 29.36 6.68 9.78
CA THR A 34 29.04 5.49 10.59
C THR A 34 29.23 5.69 12.10
N ALA A 35 30.15 6.57 12.51
CA ALA A 35 30.35 6.92 13.92
C ALA A 35 29.13 7.65 14.50
N LEU A 36 28.59 8.63 13.76
CA LEU A 36 27.40 9.39 14.17
C LEU A 36 26.14 8.51 14.13
N ALA A 37 26.03 7.62 13.13
CA ALA A 37 24.94 6.65 13.06
C ALA A 37 24.85 5.78 14.33
N LYS A 38 25.98 5.35 14.89
CA LYS A 38 26.00 4.55 16.13
C LYS A 38 25.63 5.37 17.38
N GLN A 39 25.94 6.66 17.39
CA GLN A 39 25.69 7.53 18.54
C GLN A 39 24.24 8.01 18.63
N VAL A 40 23.60 8.25 17.49
CA VAL A 40 22.23 8.76 17.41
C VAL A 40 21.18 7.70 17.76
N VAL A 41 21.48 6.42 17.53
CA VAL A 41 20.51 5.34 17.75
C VAL A 41 20.30 5.04 19.22
N ASP A 42 19.05 5.08 19.67
CA ASP A 42 18.67 4.54 20.99
C ASP A 42 18.52 3.02 20.91
N THR A 43 19.50 2.30 21.48
CA THR A 43 19.54 0.84 21.49
C THR A 43 18.32 0.20 22.13
N ARG A 44 17.68 0.84 23.12
CA ARG A 44 16.51 0.27 23.83
C ARG A 44 15.31 0.18 22.90
N TRP A 45 15.03 1.26 22.18
CA TRP A 45 13.97 1.29 21.19
C TRP A 45 14.33 0.49 19.93
N LEU A 46 15.60 0.45 19.54
CA LEU A 46 16.07 -0.38 18.42
C LEU A 46 15.81 -1.88 18.66
N LEU A 47 16.09 -2.36 19.87
CA LEU A 47 15.83 -3.75 20.26
C LEU A 47 14.34 -4.11 20.25
N PHE A 48 13.44 -3.12 20.35
CA PHE A 48 12.02 -3.31 20.17
C PHE A 48 11.62 -3.24 18.68
N TYR A 49 12.20 -2.30 17.93
CA TYR A 49 11.94 -2.10 16.51
C TYR A 49 12.30 -3.34 15.66
N ALA A 50 13.47 -3.93 15.88
CA ALA A 50 13.96 -5.06 15.09
C ALA A 50 13.02 -6.29 15.10
N PRO A 51 12.63 -6.87 16.25
CA PRO A 51 11.70 -7.99 16.30
C PRO A 51 10.30 -7.61 15.82
N LEU A 52 9.85 -6.37 16.07
CA LEU A 52 8.55 -5.89 15.58
C LEU A 52 8.49 -5.90 14.04
N GLN A 53 9.55 -5.42 13.38
CA GLN A 53 9.64 -5.44 11.92
C GLN A 53 9.80 -6.85 11.34
N LEU A 54 10.57 -7.71 11.99
CA LEU A 54 10.70 -9.11 11.61
C LEU A 54 9.34 -9.82 11.69
N PHE A 55 8.59 -9.62 12.78
CA PHE A 55 7.27 -10.19 12.95
C PHE A 55 6.27 -9.62 11.93
N ALA A 56 6.29 -8.31 11.68
CA ALA A 56 5.42 -7.69 10.68
C ALA A 56 5.66 -8.26 9.27
N THR A 57 6.92 -8.40 8.89
CA THR A 57 7.32 -8.97 7.59
C THR A 57 6.92 -10.45 7.48
N TRP A 58 7.31 -11.26 8.47
CA TRP A 58 6.98 -12.69 8.52
C TRP A 58 5.48 -12.93 8.50
N SER A 59 4.72 -12.17 9.29
CA SER A 59 3.27 -12.35 9.37
C SER A 59 2.52 -11.90 8.11
N SER A 60 3.04 -10.89 7.41
CA SER A 60 2.52 -10.46 6.10
C SER A 60 2.79 -11.51 5.03
N TYR A 61 3.98 -12.10 5.04
CA TYR A 61 4.34 -13.20 4.14
C TYR A 61 3.45 -14.43 4.35
N GLN A 62 3.29 -14.89 5.60
CA GLN A 62 2.42 -16.03 5.93
C GLN A 62 0.98 -15.80 5.46
N LEU A 63 0.42 -14.62 5.76
CA LEU A 63 -0.94 -14.28 5.35
C LEU A 63 -1.09 -14.30 3.81
N THR A 64 -0.09 -13.82 3.08
CA THR A 64 -0.11 -13.82 1.61
C THR A 64 -0.09 -15.24 1.06
N VAL A 65 0.77 -16.11 1.60
CA VAL A 65 0.83 -17.53 1.21
C VAL A 65 -0.50 -18.22 1.44
N ASP A 66 -1.16 -17.98 2.57
CA ASP A 66 -2.45 -18.60 2.87
C ASP A 66 -3.58 -18.06 2.00
N LEU A 67 -3.63 -16.74 1.76
CA LEU A 67 -4.62 -16.15 0.84
C LEU A 67 -4.46 -16.66 -0.59
N ASN A 68 -3.23 -16.90 -1.06
CA ASN A 68 -2.98 -17.47 -2.38
C ASN A 68 -3.51 -18.92 -2.49
N LYS A 69 -3.37 -19.73 -1.43
CA LYS A 69 -3.98 -21.07 -1.40
C LYS A 69 -5.50 -21.01 -1.48
N PHE A 70 -6.13 -20.08 -0.74
CA PHE A 70 -7.58 -19.88 -0.81
C PHE A 70 -8.03 -19.41 -2.18
N ALA A 71 -7.29 -18.51 -2.83
CA ALA A 71 -7.58 -18.08 -4.19
C ALA A 71 -7.54 -19.25 -5.19
N LEU A 72 -6.56 -20.16 -5.06
CA LEU A 72 -6.48 -21.36 -5.90
C LEU A 72 -7.65 -22.32 -5.68
N ILE A 73 -8.07 -22.53 -4.43
CA ILE A 73 -9.24 -23.37 -4.10
C ILE A 73 -10.51 -22.74 -4.67
N ALA A 74 -10.70 -21.43 -4.48
CA ALA A 74 -11.86 -20.70 -4.99
C ALA A 74 -11.97 -20.79 -6.52
N ALA A 75 -10.84 -20.70 -7.24
CA ALA A 75 -10.80 -20.88 -8.68
C ALA A 75 -11.13 -22.32 -9.12
N ARG A 76 -10.74 -23.34 -8.34
CA ARG A 76 -11.04 -24.76 -8.63
C ARG A 76 -12.49 -25.15 -8.34
N GLU A 77 -13.07 -24.59 -7.28
CA GLU A 77 -14.44 -24.84 -6.86
C GLU A 77 -15.46 -23.96 -7.62
N ASP A 78 -14.99 -23.16 -8.57
CA ASP A 78 -15.81 -22.17 -9.29
C ASP A 78 -16.66 -21.34 -8.32
N SER A 79 -16.05 -20.86 -7.24
CA SER A 79 -16.75 -20.13 -6.17
C SER A 79 -17.43 -18.87 -6.72
N THR A 80 -18.62 -18.56 -6.21
CA THR A 80 -19.39 -17.39 -6.64
C THR A 80 -18.69 -16.09 -6.29
N ILE A 81 -18.49 -15.23 -7.30
CA ILE A 81 -18.00 -13.86 -7.11
C ILE A 81 -19.19 -12.98 -6.71
N VAL A 82 -19.02 -12.14 -5.69
CA VAL A 82 -20.06 -11.23 -5.22
C VAL A 82 -19.82 -9.85 -5.86
N PRO A 83 -20.57 -9.45 -6.91
CA PRO A 83 -20.34 -8.20 -7.64
C PRO A 83 -20.67 -6.95 -6.83
N PHE A 84 -21.54 -7.08 -5.82
CA PHE A 84 -22.01 -5.97 -4.99
C PHE A 84 -22.20 -6.44 -3.55
N LYS A 85 -21.62 -5.71 -2.60
CA LYS A 85 -21.72 -5.98 -1.17
C LYS A 85 -21.77 -4.67 -0.38
N ILE A 86 -22.87 -4.47 0.35
CA ILE A 86 -22.99 -3.40 1.33
C ILE A 86 -22.35 -3.89 2.62
N GLY A 87 -21.23 -3.28 3.00
CA GLY A 87 -20.59 -3.46 4.29
C GLY A 87 -20.93 -2.33 5.24
N THR A 88 -20.58 -2.50 6.52
CA THR A 88 -20.75 -1.48 7.56
C THR A 88 -19.99 -0.17 7.25
N TRP A 89 -18.87 -0.28 6.53
CA TRP A 89 -17.96 0.84 6.27
C TRP A 89 -18.00 1.34 4.82
N ASP A 90 -18.55 0.55 3.90
CA ASP A 90 -18.48 0.85 2.47
C ASP A 90 -19.50 0.05 1.64
N ILE A 91 -19.90 0.60 0.51
CA ILE A 91 -20.65 -0.10 -0.53
C ILE A 91 -19.62 -0.58 -1.56
N GLY A 92 -19.18 -1.82 -1.40
CA GLY A 92 -18.21 -2.43 -2.30
C GLY A 92 -18.91 -2.97 -3.54
N PHE A 93 -18.51 -2.51 -4.71
CA PHE A 93 -18.90 -3.12 -5.97
C PHE A 93 -17.68 -3.26 -6.88
N ILE A 94 -17.72 -4.28 -7.72
CA ILE A 94 -16.66 -4.54 -8.68
C ILE A 94 -16.96 -3.69 -9.92
N GLU A 95 -16.02 -2.84 -10.30
CA GLU A 95 -16.12 -1.99 -11.48
C GLU A 95 -14.76 -1.97 -12.19
N LYS A 96 -14.79 -1.91 -13.52
CA LYS A 96 -13.61 -1.77 -14.34
C LYS A 96 -13.05 -0.34 -14.26
N ARG A 97 -11.79 -0.20 -13.86
CA ARG A 97 -11.12 1.08 -13.62
C ARG A 97 -9.76 1.15 -14.28
N ASN A 98 -9.25 2.36 -14.52
CA ASN A 98 -7.91 2.51 -15.10
C ASN A 98 -6.85 2.43 -14.00
N PRO A 99 -5.95 1.41 -14.00
CA PRO A 99 -4.91 1.28 -12.98
C PRO A 99 -3.92 2.44 -12.92
N TRP A 100 -3.64 3.08 -14.06
CA TRP A 100 -2.75 4.24 -14.11
C TRP A 100 -3.35 5.47 -13.45
N VAL A 101 -4.68 5.62 -13.51
CA VAL A 101 -5.38 6.69 -12.80
C VAL A 101 -5.28 6.48 -11.29
N ALA A 102 -5.42 5.23 -10.81
CA ALA A 102 -5.21 4.89 -9.41
C ALA A 102 -3.77 5.23 -8.94
N ALA A 103 -2.77 4.84 -9.74
CA ALA A 103 -1.37 5.13 -9.46
C ALA A 103 -1.08 6.64 -9.42
N ALA A 104 -1.60 7.39 -10.40
CA ALA A 104 -1.41 8.84 -10.49
C ALA A 104 -2.00 9.57 -9.27
N TRP A 105 -3.21 9.18 -8.83
CA TRP A 105 -3.82 9.75 -7.63
C TRP A 105 -3.02 9.43 -6.36
N SER A 106 -2.48 8.22 -6.22
CA SER A 106 -1.60 7.86 -5.10
C SER A 106 -0.25 8.59 -5.13
N LEU A 107 0.29 8.91 -6.31
CA LEU A 107 1.52 9.71 -6.44
C LEU A 107 1.30 11.18 -6.08
N LEU A 108 0.12 11.72 -6.34
CA LEU A 108 -0.22 13.09 -5.93
C LEU A 108 -0.43 13.16 -4.41
N MET A 109 -1.26 12.27 -3.88
CA MET A 109 -1.57 12.17 -2.47
C MET A 109 -1.77 10.70 -2.09
N PRO A 110 -0.80 10.08 -1.39
CA PRO A 110 -0.89 8.70 -0.95
C PRO A 110 -2.21 8.39 -0.23
N GLY A 111 -2.96 7.45 -0.79
CA GLY A 111 -4.28 7.04 -0.33
C GLY A 111 -5.44 7.42 -1.27
N LEU A 112 -5.30 8.42 -2.14
CA LEU A 112 -6.36 8.76 -3.11
C LEU A 112 -6.59 7.66 -4.16
N GLY A 113 -5.55 6.94 -4.59
CA GLY A 113 -5.72 5.81 -5.51
C GLY A 113 -6.52 4.66 -4.89
N HIS A 114 -6.40 4.47 -3.57
CA HIS A 114 -7.21 3.51 -2.81
C HIS A 114 -8.66 3.97 -2.69
N LEU A 115 -8.90 5.27 -2.53
CA LEU A 115 -10.24 5.85 -2.55
C LEU A 115 -10.93 5.62 -3.89
N TYR A 116 -10.21 5.85 -4.98
CA TYR A 116 -10.67 5.59 -6.35
C TYR A 116 -11.07 4.11 -6.57
N SER A 117 -10.40 3.18 -5.89
CA SER A 117 -10.71 1.74 -5.94
C SER A 117 -11.72 1.28 -4.88
N HIS A 118 -12.40 2.18 -4.17
CA HIS A 118 -13.28 1.88 -3.01
C HIS A 118 -12.62 1.04 -1.91
N ARG A 119 -11.37 1.34 -1.57
CA ARG A 119 -10.69 0.77 -0.38
C ARG A 119 -10.64 1.80 0.74
N ILE A 120 -11.82 2.13 1.29
CA ILE A 120 -11.99 3.20 2.29
C ILE A 120 -11.04 3.04 3.51
N PRO A 121 -10.92 1.87 4.16
CA PRO A 121 -10.06 1.77 5.35
C PRO A 121 -8.58 2.03 5.05
N THR A 122 -8.06 1.49 3.94
CA THR A 122 -6.67 1.71 3.51
C THR A 122 -6.44 3.16 3.08
N SER A 123 -7.39 3.73 2.34
CA SER A 123 -7.36 5.13 1.90
C SER A 123 -7.28 6.06 3.11
N PHE A 124 -8.18 5.90 4.09
CA PHE A 124 -8.21 6.75 5.27
C PHE A 124 -6.92 6.66 6.07
N TYR A 125 -6.42 5.43 6.25
CA TYR A 125 -5.16 5.19 6.94
C TYR A 125 -3.97 5.87 6.25
N LEU A 126 -3.78 5.63 4.94
CA LEU A 126 -2.66 6.19 4.18
C LEU A 126 -2.73 7.72 4.08
N LEU A 127 -3.91 8.30 3.89
CA LEU A 127 -4.09 9.76 3.88
C LEU A 127 -3.71 10.36 5.23
N THR A 128 -4.19 9.78 6.33
CA THR A 128 -3.86 10.25 7.68
C THR A 128 -2.35 10.16 7.93
N TRP A 129 -1.74 9.05 7.53
CA TRP A 129 -0.29 8.84 7.67
C TRP A 129 0.52 9.82 6.83
N TRP A 130 0.13 10.03 5.58
CA TRP A 130 0.79 10.97 4.69
C TRP A 130 0.69 12.42 5.20
N ILE A 131 -0.49 12.85 5.67
CA ILE A 131 -0.67 14.19 6.28
C ILE A 131 0.26 14.34 7.49
N GLY A 132 0.28 13.36 8.39
CA GLY A 132 1.12 13.37 9.58
C GLY A 132 2.62 13.47 9.24
N MET A 133 3.11 12.60 8.36
CA MET A 133 4.52 12.60 7.96
C MET A 133 4.90 13.85 7.16
N SER A 134 4.00 14.37 6.33
CA SER A 134 4.21 15.62 5.57
C SER A 134 4.33 16.82 6.50
N TYR A 135 3.55 16.86 7.57
CA TYR A 135 3.64 17.91 8.59
C TYR A 135 4.96 17.82 9.37
N MET A 136 5.32 16.63 9.87
CA MET A 136 6.55 16.45 10.66
C MET A 136 7.84 16.63 9.85
N SER A 137 7.81 16.33 8.56
CA SER A 137 8.95 16.53 7.65
C SER A 137 9.08 17.96 7.12
N GLN A 138 8.11 18.84 7.39
CA GLN A 138 8.01 20.17 6.78
C GLN A 138 7.98 20.11 5.23
N LEU A 139 7.26 19.12 4.69
CA LEU A 139 7.18 18.88 3.25
C LEU A 139 6.59 20.08 2.49
N LEU A 140 5.45 20.62 2.95
CA LEU A 140 4.75 21.69 2.22
C LEU A 140 5.54 23.01 2.18
N PRO A 141 6.15 23.49 3.28
CA PRO A 141 7.07 24.63 3.22
C PRO A 141 8.25 24.39 2.26
N ALA A 142 8.85 23.20 2.29
CA ALA A 142 9.96 22.88 1.40
C ALA A 142 9.54 22.89 -0.09
N ILE A 143 8.35 22.37 -0.40
CA ILE A 143 7.76 22.45 -1.74
C ILE A 143 7.54 23.92 -2.14
N HIS A 144 7.01 24.74 -1.24
CA HIS A 144 6.81 26.18 -1.49
C HIS A 144 8.13 26.91 -1.80
N HIS A 145 9.17 26.70 -0.99
CA HIS A 145 10.51 27.26 -1.26
C HIS A 145 11.10 26.76 -2.59
N THR A 146 10.84 25.49 -2.95
CA THR A 146 11.25 24.93 -4.24
C THR A 146 10.57 25.63 -5.41
N PHE A 147 9.28 25.93 -5.31
CA PHE A 147 8.55 26.68 -6.35
C PHE A 147 9.01 28.13 -6.51
N LEU A 148 9.50 28.75 -5.42
CA LEU A 148 10.09 30.09 -5.48
C LEU A 148 11.53 30.11 -6.04
N GLY A 149 12.13 28.94 -6.29
CA GLY A 149 13.50 28.80 -6.76
C GLY A 149 14.57 28.80 -5.65
N ASN A 150 14.16 28.88 -4.38
CA ASN A 150 15.05 28.91 -3.22
C ASN A 150 15.38 27.48 -2.75
N ILE A 151 16.21 26.78 -3.51
CA ILE A 151 16.53 25.36 -3.24
C ILE A 151 17.30 25.18 -1.90
N SER A 152 18.18 26.11 -1.56
CA SER A 152 18.94 26.06 -0.30
C SER A 152 18.03 26.13 0.92
N ASP A 153 17.04 27.04 0.90
CA ASP A 153 16.06 27.18 1.97
C ASP A 153 15.14 25.95 2.04
N ALA A 154 14.76 25.39 0.89
CA ALA A 154 13.95 24.18 0.82
C ALA A 154 14.65 22.97 1.47
N ILE A 155 15.93 22.76 1.18
CA ILE A 155 16.71 21.67 1.78
C ILE A 155 16.87 21.89 3.28
N ALA A 156 17.14 23.12 3.71
CA ALA A 156 17.31 23.45 5.13
C ALA A 156 16.01 23.30 5.95
N ALA A 157 14.85 23.49 5.31
CA ALA A 157 13.55 23.37 5.96
C ALA A 157 13.14 21.91 6.23
N ILE A 158 13.59 20.97 5.40
CA ILE A 158 13.17 19.55 5.50
C ILE A 158 13.80 18.90 6.73
N HIS A 159 12.98 18.19 7.50
CA HIS A 159 13.47 17.25 8.52
C HIS A 159 13.76 15.87 7.89
N PRO A 160 15.04 15.47 7.71
CA PRO A 160 15.39 14.31 6.90
C PRO A 160 14.86 12.98 7.46
N GLY A 161 14.86 12.82 8.79
CA GLY A 161 14.36 11.61 9.45
C GLY A 161 12.88 11.34 9.20
N TRP A 162 12.05 12.40 9.20
CA TRP A 162 10.62 12.29 8.91
C TRP A 162 10.36 12.18 7.40
N PHE A 163 11.17 12.86 6.58
CA PHE A 163 11.08 12.79 5.13
C PHE A 163 11.31 11.36 4.60
N LEU A 164 12.16 10.57 5.25
CA LEU A 164 12.43 9.19 4.85
C LEU A 164 11.17 8.29 4.91
N TYR A 165 10.20 8.60 5.78
CA TYR A 165 8.90 7.90 5.76
C TYR A 165 8.14 8.17 4.47
N LEU A 166 8.17 9.40 3.95
CA LEU A 166 7.50 9.75 2.71
C LEU A 166 8.12 9.01 1.52
N VAL A 167 9.46 8.91 1.48
CA VAL A 167 10.18 8.14 0.45
C VAL A 167 9.72 6.68 0.40
N ALA A 168 9.32 6.10 1.53
CA ALA A 168 8.74 4.75 1.58
C ALA A 168 7.25 4.72 1.20
N ILE A 169 6.45 5.69 1.66
CA ILE A 169 4.99 5.73 1.46
C ILE A 169 4.60 5.93 -0.01
N TYR A 170 5.30 6.80 -0.74
CA TYR A 170 4.98 7.10 -2.14
C TYR A 170 5.02 5.85 -3.05
N PRO A 171 6.17 5.14 -3.19
CA PRO A 171 6.23 3.96 -4.06
C PRO A 171 5.29 2.85 -3.59
N PHE A 172 5.14 2.65 -2.28
CA PHE A 172 4.20 1.67 -1.73
C PHE A 172 2.76 1.99 -2.14
N SER A 173 2.30 3.22 -1.93
CA SER A 173 0.92 3.61 -2.19
C SER A 173 0.57 3.62 -3.68
N ALA A 174 1.52 4.01 -4.54
CA ALA A 174 1.34 3.98 -5.98
C ALA A 174 1.28 2.55 -6.52
N TYR A 175 2.21 1.70 -6.11
CA TYR A 175 2.26 0.30 -6.53
C TYR A 175 1.04 -0.49 -6.03
N ASP A 176 0.70 -0.36 -4.73
CA ASP A 176 -0.43 -1.07 -4.15
C ASP A 176 -1.75 -0.63 -4.79
N ALA A 177 -1.96 0.67 -5.01
CA ALA A 177 -3.16 1.14 -5.71
C ALA A 177 -3.26 0.55 -7.12
N TYR A 178 -2.17 0.61 -7.90
CA TYR A 178 -2.12 0.06 -9.26
C TYR A 178 -2.47 -1.43 -9.30
N VAL A 179 -1.76 -2.25 -8.51
CA VAL A 179 -1.91 -3.72 -8.53
C VAL A 179 -3.30 -4.13 -8.08
N ASN A 180 -3.85 -3.50 -7.04
CA ASN A 180 -5.21 -3.80 -6.61
C ASN A 180 -6.24 -3.43 -7.70
N THR A 181 -6.08 -2.29 -8.40
CA THR A 181 -6.98 -1.94 -9.52
C THR A 181 -6.89 -2.96 -10.65
N VAL A 182 -5.69 -3.45 -10.99
CA VAL A 182 -5.54 -4.53 -12.00
C VAL A 182 -6.29 -5.80 -11.57
N HIS A 183 -6.13 -6.24 -10.32
CA HIS A 183 -6.81 -7.44 -9.83
C HIS A 183 -8.33 -7.27 -9.74
N TYR A 184 -8.82 -6.08 -9.40
CA TYR A 184 -10.26 -5.80 -9.44
C TYR A 184 -10.82 -5.87 -10.86
N ASN A 185 -10.06 -5.41 -11.86
CA ASN A 185 -10.47 -5.54 -13.26
C ASN A 185 -10.53 -7.00 -13.73
N ILE A 186 -9.56 -7.83 -13.31
CA ILE A 186 -9.58 -9.27 -13.61
C ILE A 186 -10.81 -9.92 -13.00
N LEU A 187 -11.10 -9.63 -11.73
CA LEU A 187 -12.25 -10.17 -11.02
C LEU A 187 -13.59 -9.71 -11.65
N PHE A 188 -13.63 -8.47 -12.17
CA PHE A 188 -14.76 -7.96 -12.93
C PHE A 188 -14.98 -8.77 -14.21
N ASP A 189 -13.93 -9.00 -14.99
CA ASP A 189 -14.00 -9.73 -16.26
C ASP A 189 -14.41 -11.20 -16.03
N GLU A 190 -13.94 -11.83 -14.96
CA GLU A 190 -14.36 -13.18 -14.54
C GLU A 190 -15.85 -13.24 -14.15
N GLU A 191 -16.32 -12.30 -13.33
CA GLU A 191 -17.73 -12.22 -12.93
C GLU A 191 -18.65 -11.96 -14.12
N GLN A 192 -18.28 -11.02 -14.98
CA GLN A 192 -19.03 -10.69 -16.18
C GLN A 192 -19.11 -11.89 -17.13
N SER A 193 -17.99 -12.58 -17.36
CA SER A 193 -17.94 -13.80 -18.18
C SER A 193 -18.88 -14.87 -17.62
N ARG A 194 -18.83 -15.11 -16.31
CA ARG A 194 -19.70 -16.10 -15.66
C ARG A 194 -21.18 -15.71 -15.77
N PHE A 195 -21.52 -14.46 -15.47
CA PHE A 195 -22.89 -13.96 -15.59
C PHE A 195 -23.46 -14.20 -16.99
N LEU A 196 -22.65 -13.95 -18.03
CA LEU A 196 -23.06 -14.20 -19.42
C LEU A 196 -23.24 -15.68 -19.71
N ILE A 197 -22.37 -16.54 -19.19
CA ILE A 197 -22.49 -18.00 -19.34
C ILE A 197 -23.78 -18.50 -18.68
N ASP A 198 -24.02 -18.11 -17.44
CA ASP A 198 -25.15 -18.62 -16.65
C ASP A 198 -26.51 -18.16 -17.18
N ASN A 199 -26.60 -16.96 -17.77
CA ASN A 199 -27.88 -16.37 -18.19
C ASN A 199 -28.15 -16.45 -19.70
N TYR A 200 -27.12 -16.52 -20.54
CA TYR A 200 -27.29 -16.36 -21.99
C TYR A 200 -26.62 -17.46 -22.84
N GLN A 201 -25.73 -18.27 -22.29
CA GLN A 201 -25.04 -19.29 -23.07
C GLN A 201 -25.95 -20.50 -23.35
N ASN A 202 -26.16 -20.79 -24.64
CA ASN A 202 -26.89 -21.99 -25.03
C ASN A 202 -26.06 -23.24 -24.69
N PRO A 203 -26.60 -24.22 -23.94
CA PRO A 203 -25.87 -25.44 -23.58
C PRO A 203 -25.36 -26.26 -24.78
N LYS A 204 -25.94 -26.07 -25.96
CA LYS A 204 -25.54 -26.75 -27.20
C LYS A 204 -24.41 -26.04 -27.96
N PHE A 205 -23.98 -24.87 -27.50
CA PHE A 205 -22.90 -24.13 -28.16
C PHE A 205 -21.54 -24.76 -27.81
N PRO A 206 -20.73 -25.18 -28.80
CA PRO A 206 -19.42 -25.75 -28.55
C PRO A 206 -18.46 -24.64 -28.13
N MET A 207 -18.06 -24.63 -26.85
CA MET A 207 -17.06 -23.68 -26.37
C MET A 207 -15.69 -23.96 -27.02
N PRO A 208 -14.98 -22.93 -27.50
CA PRO A 208 -13.62 -23.10 -27.99
C PRO A 208 -12.74 -23.59 -26.82
N LYS A 209 -11.99 -24.67 -27.03
CA LYS A 209 -11.02 -25.15 -26.05
C LYS A 209 -9.90 -24.12 -25.97
N MET A 210 -9.72 -23.51 -24.79
CA MET A 210 -8.54 -22.68 -24.55
C MET A 210 -7.30 -23.59 -24.55
N ASP A 211 -6.35 -23.33 -25.44
CA ASP A 211 -5.06 -24.01 -25.44
C ASP A 211 -4.29 -23.54 -24.20
N GLY A 212 -3.93 -24.47 -23.32
CA GLY A 212 -3.23 -24.19 -22.06
C GLY A 212 -1.74 -23.90 -22.25
N SER A 213 -1.31 -23.54 -23.46
CA SER A 213 0.08 -23.31 -23.85
C SER A 213 0.45 -21.83 -23.76
N HIS A 214 0.35 -21.23 -22.59
CA HIS A 214 0.98 -19.93 -22.29
C HIS A 214 1.56 -19.92 -20.88
#